data_AF-A0A174ID30-F1
#
_entry.id   AF-A0A174ID30-F1
#
_cell.length_a   1.000
_cell.length_b   1.000
_cell.length_c   1.000
_cell.angle_alpha   90.00
_cell.angle_beta   90.00
_cell.angle_gamma   90.00
#
_symmetry.space_group_name_H-M   'P 1'
#
loop_
_entity.id
_entity.type
_entity.pdbx_description
1 polymer ?
#
loop_
_entity_poly.entity_id
_entity_poly.type
_entity_poly.pdbx_seq_one_letter_code
_entity_poly.pdbx_strand_id
1 'polypeptide(L)' 'MKVRFLGESDPLMLMHGKVYDVTAVENGWYRIVDEDSEENPYEDIPSGYLYPPELFEIVEE' A
#
# COMPACT_ATOMS: atom_id res chain seq x y z
N MET A 1 4.66 -9.69 3.41
CA MET A 1 3.62 -9.12 4.28
C MET A 1 2.42 -8.66 3.47
N LYS A 2 1.26 -9.21 3.81
CA LYS A 2 -0.04 -8.78 3.29
C LYS A 2 -0.84 -8.10 4.39
N VAL A 3 -1.52 -7.02 4.02
CA VAL A 3 -2.30 -6.20 4.94
C VAL A 3 -3.69 -5.94 4.39
N ARG A 4 -4.71 -5.88 5.25
CA ARG A 4 -6.06 -5.46 4.87
C ARG A 4 -6.28 -4.00 5.24
N PHE A 5 -6.78 -3.21 4.30
CA PHE A 5 -7.08 -1.79 4.52
C PHE A 5 -8.37 -1.61 5.32
N LEU A 6 -8.32 -0.79 6.37
CA LEU A 6 -9.41 -0.53 7.30
C LEU A 6 -10.05 0.86 7.10
N GLY A 7 -9.42 1.76 6.33
CA GLY A 7 -9.91 3.10 6.05
C GLY A 7 -11.11 3.15 5.09
N GLU A 8 -11.61 4.34 4.79
CA GLU A 8 -12.69 4.54 3.81
C GLU A 8 -12.21 4.28 2.37
N SER A 9 -13.04 3.64 1.55
CA SER A 9 -12.72 3.39 0.14
C SER A 9 -12.62 4.71 -0.64
N ASP A 10 -11.54 4.85 -1.41
CA ASP A 10 -11.38 5.94 -2.39
C ASP A 10 -11.06 5.34 -3.77
N PRO A 11 -11.83 5.67 -4.83
CA PRO A 11 -11.58 5.18 -6.19
C PRO A 11 -10.22 5.53 -6.79
N LEU A 12 -9.49 6.49 -6.21
CA LEU A 12 -8.15 6.89 -6.62
C LEU A 12 -7.05 6.35 -5.69
N MET A 13 -7.42 5.63 -4.63
CA MET A 13 -6.48 5.07 -3.65
C MET A 13 -6.89 3.64 -3.27
N LEU A 14 -7.00 3.34 -1.97
CA LEU A 14 -7.27 2.02 -1.44
C LEU A 14 -8.76 1.81 -1.18
N MET A 15 -9.18 0.56 -1.30
CA MET A 15 -10.56 0.09 -1.12
C MET A 15 -10.69 -0.60 0.22
N HIS A 16 -11.67 -0.19 1.02
CA HIS A 16 -11.95 -0.76 2.34
C HIS A 16 -12.08 -2.29 2.25
N GLY A 17 -11.38 -3.00 3.14
CA GLY A 17 -11.42 -4.45 3.24
C GLY A 17 -10.62 -5.20 2.18
N LYS A 18 -10.05 -4.52 1.18
CA LYS A 18 -9.14 -5.15 0.21
C LYS A 18 -7.79 -5.47 0.86
N VAL A 19 -7.21 -6.60 0.46
CA VAL A 19 -5.88 -7.03 0.89
C VAL A 19 -4.86 -6.55 -0.13
N TYR A 20 -3.78 -5.97 0.37
CA TYR A 20 -2.68 -5.41 -0.39
C TYR A 20 -1.37 -6.04 0.03
N ASP A 21 -0.44 -6.14 -0.93
CA ASP A 21 0.94 -6.53 -0.69
C ASP A 21 1.76 -5.31 -0.28
N VAL A 22 2.48 -5.43 0.84
CA VAL A 22 3.46 -4.40 1.26
C VAL A 22 4.80 -4.73 0.64
N THR A 23 5.28 -3.84 -0.23
CA THR A 23 6.54 -4.04 -0.98
C THR A 23 7.76 -3.58 -0.20
N ALA A 24 7.60 -2.58 0.68
CA ALA A 24 8.65 -2.09 1.56
C ALA A 24 8.07 -1.43 2.82
N VAL A 25 8.90 -1.30 3.86
CA VAL A 25 8.58 -0.49 5.04
C VAL A 25 9.61 0.64 5.12
N GLU A 26 9.17 1.88 4.97
CA GLU A 26 10.02 3.07 4.95
C GLU A 26 9.65 4.00 6.08
N ASN A 27 10.57 4.26 7.01
CA ASN A 27 10.32 5.09 8.19
C ASN A 27 9.07 4.66 9.00
N GLY A 28 8.78 3.36 9.01
CA GLY A 28 7.61 2.78 9.69
C GLY A 28 6.30 2.82 8.88
N TRP A 29 6.32 3.37 7.66
CA TRP A 29 5.17 3.41 6.76
C TRP A 29 5.22 2.27 5.75
N TYR A 30 4.05 1.80 5.33
CA TYR A 30 3.93 0.71 4.37
C TYR A 30 3.90 1.26 2.95
N ARG A 31 4.84 0.79 2.12
CA ARG A 31 4.78 1.02 0.67
C ARG A 31 3.88 -0.03 0.05
N ILE A 32 2.82 0.43 -0.60
CA ILE A 32 1.83 -0.42 -1.27
C ILE A 32 1.77 0.00 -2.74
N VAL A 33 1.83 -0.99 -3.62
CA VAL A 33 1.56 -0.84 -5.05
C VAL A 33 0.15 -1.37 -5.29
N ASP A 34 -0.77 -0.49 -5.65
CA ASP A 34 -2.13 -0.85 -6.05
C ASP A 34 -2.26 -0.95 -7.59
N GLU A 35 -3.46 -1.23 -8.08
CA GLU A 35 -3.74 -1.45 -9.50
C GLU A 35 -3.66 -0.16 -10.33
N ASP A 36 -3.80 1.00 -9.68
CA ASP A 36 -3.75 2.33 -10.27
C ASP A 36 -2.37 3.00 -10.10
N SER A 37 -1.46 2.35 -9.38
CA SER A 37 -0.10 2.81 -9.19
C SER A 37 0.66 2.69 -10.51
N GLU A 38 0.82 3.82 -11.22
CA GLU A 38 1.65 3.87 -12.43
C GLU A 38 3.05 3.32 -12.13
N GLU A 39 3.57 2.48 -13.05
CA GLU A 39 4.97 2.09 -13.01
C GLU A 39 5.83 3.35 -13.14
N ASN A 40 6.64 3.62 -12.12
CA ASN A 40 7.51 4.77 -12.14
C ASN A 40 8.62 4.54 -13.19
N PRO A 41 8.78 5.39 -14.21
CA PRO A 41 9.77 5.19 -15.27
C PRO A 41 11.21 5.43 -14.78
N TYR A 42 11.40 5.94 -13.56
CA TYR A 42 12.71 6.17 -12.97
C TYR A 42 13.08 4.99 -12.07
N GLU A 43 14.03 4.16 -12.51
CA GLU A 43 14.45 2.92 -11.82
C GLU A 43 14.88 3.13 -10.36
N ASP A 44 15.39 4.32 -10.02
CA ASP A 44 15.85 4.64 -8.67
C ASP A 44 14.72 5.06 -7.71
N ILE A 45 13.49 5.23 -8.21
CA ILE A 45 12.33 5.64 -7.41
C ILE A 45 11.32 4.49 -7.37
N PRO A 46 11.13 3.83 -6.21
CA PRO A 46 10.21 2.70 -6.11
C PRO A 46 8.76 3.14 -6.38
N SER A 47 8.03 2.34 -7.16
CA SER A 47 6.59 2.50 -7.41
C SER A 47 5.76 2.36 -6.12
N GLY A 48 4.53 2.86 -6.17
CA GLY A 48 3.57 2.78 -5.06
C GLY A 48 3.66 3.94 -4.07
N TYR A 49 2.70 3.97 -3.15
CA TYR A 49 2.52 5.06 -2.18
C TYR A 49 2.78 4.56 -0.76
N LEU A 50 3.18 5.51 0.11
CA LEU A 50 3.38 5.25 1.53
C LEU A 50 2.09 5.50 2.30
N TYR A 51 1.67 4.50 3.06
CA TYR A 51 0.50 4.57 3.92
C TYR A 51 0.88 4.32 5.39
N PRO A 52 0.22 5.00 6.33
CA PRO A 52 0.46 4.80 7.75
C PRO A 52 -0.08 3.42 8.18
N PRO A 53 0.69 2.65 8.98
CA PRO A 53 0.36 1.27 9.33
C PRO A 53 -0.93 1.14 10.15
N GLU A 54 -1.35 2.18 10.88
CA GLU A 54 -2.60 2.18 11.66
C GLU A 54 -3.88 2.06 10.81
N LEU A 55 -3.78 2.27 9.50
CA LEU A 55 -4.90 2.05 8.57
C LEU A 55 -5.09 0.58 8.19
N PHE A 56 -4.28 -0.33 8.73
CA PHE A 56 -4.26 -1.72 8.28
C PHE A 56 -4.24 -2.73 9.42
N GLU A 57 -4.73 -3.93 9.12
CA GLU A 57 -4.44 -5.15 9.87
C GLU A 57 -3.53 -6.08 9.06
N ILE A 58 -2.57 -6.74 9.71
CA ILE A 58 -1.70 -7.72 9.04
C ILE A 58 -2.49 -9.03 8.90
N VAL A 59 -2.58 -9.55 7.68
CA VAL A 59 -3.27 -10.81 7.38
C VAL A 59 -2.30 -11.96 7.09
N GLU A 60 -1.08 -11.66 6.64
CA GLU A 60 0.00 -12.63 6.37
C GLU A 60 1.37 -11.94 6.48
N GLU A 61 2.38 -12.61 7.06
CA GLU A 61 3.75 -12.09 7.19
C GLU A 61 4.62 -12.39 5.97
#